data_AF-A0A966QYV9-F1
#
_entry.id   AF-A0A966QYV9-F1
#
_cell.length_a   1.000
_cell.length_b   1.000
_cell.length_c   1.000
_cell.angle_alpha   90.00
_cell.angle_beta   90.00
_cell.angle_gamma   90.00
#
_symmetry.space_group_name_H-M   'P 1'
#
loop_
_entity.id
_entity.type
_entity.pdbx_description
1 polymer ?
#
loop_
_entity_poly.entity_id
_entity_poly.type
_entity_poly.pdbx_seq_one_letter_code
_entity_poly.pdbx_strand_id
1 'polypeptide(L)'
;MSNRKGAFIVIEGTDGSGKGTQFEILAKRLAEVGHDVVQFDFPQYDLASSYFVKEYLNGKYGTANQVGPYTGSLFFSLDRYSAKDKIQQALDEGKVVLCNRFTGSNMAHQGTKFINSEERRGYFIWLDNLEFQMLGIPRPDRSIVLRVPAEVAQQLVDQKEARSYTDKKRDIHEADLAHLQKSVEVYDDLCSLFPKDFTRIDCVRSGKLMSVPQIHDVLWETIKPQLPKTNNKAGSITNASKEVPSAIDTNKVTYVTKNENGQYGITAEGEAFLKDAVTSSKGNVYAFTDKLSPVTIAAAMARLSRRADDMRITILDEFANAAGKDEKLLQRVITAYGDDSVQQLVGQHVVVEGASNLLTKKLEWGRLAAYLEQSTRYIYFDQKDIDGNYRYYVPNDLDTKTRATYVHFMDAIFDLYSSMVRELTSYVRKNSNVPKAEQDVAWQGATRAQACDAVRSVLPVATKSTVGIYASGQALESLIMHLLSDELPEAKEVGHQLLVDPV
;
A
#
# COMPACT_ATOMS: atom_id res chain seq x y z
N MET A 1 -15.08 1.41 -8.55
CA MET A 1 -14.55 2.39 -9.53
C MET A 1 -13.80 3.44 -8.74
N SER A 2 -12.56 3.76 -9.13
CA SER A 2 -11.78 4.77 -8.42
C SER A 2 -12.44 6.14 -8.61
N ASN A 3 -12.51 6.95 -7.57
CA ASN A 3 -13.23 8.23 -7.53
C ASN A 3 -12.45 9.35 -8.26
N ARG A 4 -11.93 9.06 -9.47
CA ARG A 4 -11.11 9.97 -10.28
C ARG A 4 -12.00 10.76 -11.25
N LYS A 5 -11.63 12.02 -11.51
CA LYS A 5 -12.41 12.94 -12.36
C LYS A 5 -12.30 12.60 -13.85
N GLY A 6 -11.10 12.22 -14.30
CA GLY A 6 -10.81 11.83 -15.68
C GLY A 6 -10.80 10.32 -15.88
N ALA A 7 -10.58 9.88 -17.13
CA ALA A 7 -10.47 8.47 -17.51
C ALA A 7 -9.10 8.20 -18.14
N PHE A 8 -8.51 7.05 -17.81
CA PHE A 8 -7.22 6.62 -18.33
C PHE A 8 -7.35 5.34 -19.16
N ILE A 9 -7.23 5.46 -20.49
CA ILE A 9 -7.36 4.37 -21.45
C ILE A 9 -6.03 4.13 -22.18
N VAL A 10 -5.64 2.87 -22.32
CA VAL A 10 -4.45 2.45 -23.07
C VAL A 10 -4.87 1.55 -24.24
N ILE A 11 -4.25 1.71 -25.40
CA ILE A 11 -4.31 0.74 -26.50
C ILE A 11 -3.02 -0.07 -26.51
N GLU A 12 -3.16 -1.37 -26.33
CA GLU A 12 -2.09 -2.37 -26.32
C GLU A 12 -2.20 -3.32 -27.51
N GLY A 13 -1.09 -4.00 -27.82
CA GLY A 13 -1.06 -5.01 -28.87
C GLY A 13 0.32 -5.22 -29.47
N THR A 14 0.47 -6.34 -30.18
CA THR A 14 1.67 -6.69 -30.94
C THR A 14 1.88 -5.72 -32.11
N ASP A 15 3.04 -5.77 -32.75
CA ASP A 15 3.22 -5.05 -34.01
C ASP A 15 2.37 -5.65 -35.12
N GLY A 16 1.91 -4.80 -36.04
CA GLY A 16 0.89 -5.18 -37.02
C GLY A 16 -0.55 -5.18 -36.47
N SER A 17 -0.80 -5.03 -35.16
CA SER A 17 -2.17 -5.07 -34.59
C SER A 17 -3.09 -3.89 -34.96
N GLY A 18 -2.55 -2.80 -35.52
CA GLY A 18 -3.33 -1.59 -35.85
C GLY A 18 -3.51 -0.60 -34.68
N LYS A 19 -2.82 -0.80 -33.55
CA LYS A 19 -2.87 0.09 -32.36
C LYS A 19 -2.70 1.59 -32.66
N GLY A 20 -1.69 1.98 -33.44
CA GLY A 20 -1.46 3.38 -33.79
C GLY A 20 -2.59 3.98 -34.63
N THR A 21 -3.16 3.20 -35.57
CA THR A 21 -4.32 3.62 -36.34
C THR A 21 -5.54 3.83 -35.45
N GLN A 22 -5.81 2.90 -34.54
CA GLN A 22 -6.93 3.02 -33.61
C GLN A 22 -6.74 4.14 -32.58
N PHE A 23 -5.51 4.38 -32.14
CA PHE A 23 -5.15 5.48 -31.25
C PHE A 23 -5.52 6.84 -31.82
N GLU A 24 -5.14 7.10 -33.09
CA GLU A 24 -5.46 8.36 -33.78
C GLU A 24 -6.97 8.54 -34.01
N ILE A 25 -7.66 7.48 -34.44
CA ILE A 25 -9.11 7.54 -34.69
C ILE A 25 -9.86 7.74 -33.36
N LEU A 26 -9.42 7.08 -32.29
CA LEU A 26 -10.05 7.20 -30.99
C LEU A 26 -9.86 8.59 -30.37
N ALA A 27 -8.67 9.17 -30.46
CA ALA A 27 -8.44 10.53 -30.00
C ALA A 27 -9.38 11.54 -30.69
N LYS A 28 -9.54 11.43 -32.01
CA LYS A 28 -10.45 12.28 -32.80
C LYS A 28 -11.90 12.11 -32.36
N ARG A 29 -12.38 10.86 -32.27
CA ARG A 29 -13.76 10.60 -31.85
C ARG A 29 -14.04 11.08 -30.43
N LEU A 30 -13.10 10.90 -29.50
CA LEU A 30 -13.23 11.40 -28.13
C LEU A 30 -13.37 12.93 -28.09
N ALA A 31 -12.56 13.65 -28.87
CA ALA A 31 -12.67 15.10 -28.97
C ALA A 31 -14.00 15.55 -29.63
N GLU A 32 -14.44 14.86 -30.69
CA GLU A 32 -15.71 15.13 -31.37
C GLU A 32 -16.92 14.98 -30.44
N VAL A 33 -16.91 14.01 -29.52
CA VAL A 33 -17.98 13.83 -28.54
C VAL A 33 -17.82 14.69 -27.27
N GLY A 34 -16.79 15.54 -27.22
CA GLY A 34 -16.64 16.58 -26.21
C GLY A 34 -15.69 16.28 -25.05
N HIS A 35 -14.73 15.38 -25.22
CA HIS A 35 -13.67 15.14 -24.23
C HIS A 35 -12.39 15.88 -24.57
N ASP A 36 -11.76 16.49 -23.58
CA ASP A 36 -10.37 16.91 -23.68
C ASP A 36 -9.45 15.69 -23.55
N VAL A 37 -8.65 15.43 -24.58
CA VAL A 37 -7.77 14.26 -24.70
C VAL A 37 -6.32 14.68 -24.57
N VAL A 38 -5.59 13.99 -23.69
CA VAL A 38 -4.13 14.10 -23.58
C VAL A 38 -3.52 12.80 -24.06
N GLN A 39 -2.76 12.87 -25.15
CA GLN A 39 -2.14 11.74 -25.82
C GLN A 39 -0.70 11.53 -25.34
N PHE A 40 -0.37 10.25 -25.10
CA PHE A 40 1.00 9.79 -24.88
C PHE A 40 1.29 8.58 -25.78
N ASP A 41 2.51 8.51 -26.33
CA ASP A 41 3.00 7.34 -27.06
C ASP A 41 4.28 6.87 -26.37
N PHE A 42 4.29 5.62 -25.93
CA PHE A 42 5.42 5.03 -25.21
C PHE A 42 6.12 3.97 -26.06
N PRO A 43 7.47 3.98 -26.13
CA PRO A 43 8.38 4.92 -25.48
C PRO A 43 8.34 6.35 -26.07
N GLN A 44 8.62 7.35 -25.25
CA GLN A 44 8.67 8.76 -25.67
C GLN A 44 10.02 9.07 -26.34
N TYR A 45 10.26 8.48 -27.52
CA TYR A 45 11.56 8.48 -28.21
C TYR A 45 12.21 9.85 -28.41
N ASP A 46 11.39 10.90 -28.53
CA ASP A 46 11.83 12.28 -28.72
C ASP A 46 12.28 12.97 -27.42
N LEU A 47 12.02 12.36 -26.26
CA LEU A 47 12.37 12.91 -24.95
C LEU A 47 13.63 12.25 -24.37
N ALA A 48 14.32 12.99 -23.51
CA ALA A 48 15.51 12.49 -22.79
C ALA A 48 15.20 11.28 -21.89
N SER A 49 13.96 11.17 -21.41
CA SER A 49 13.47 10.06 -20.58
C SER A 49 13.63 8.69 -21.27
N SER A 50 13.54 8.66 -22.60
CA SER A 50 13.68 7.44 -23.39
C SER A 50 15.13 7.03 -23.65
N TYR A 51 16.13 7.76 -23.12
CA TYR A 51 17.55 7.49 -23.36
C TYR A 51 17.90 6.01 -23.16
N PHE A 52 17.65 5.47 -21.95
CA PHE A 52 17.98 4.07 -21.66
C PHE A 52 17.20 3.07 -22.52
N VAL A 53 15.98 3.42 -22.93
CA VAL A 53 15.19 2.59 -23.86
C VAL A 53 15.87 2.55 -25.22
N LYS A 54 16.27 3.71 -25.77
CA LYS A 54 16.97 3.79 -27.06
C LYS A 54 18.29 3.03 -27.03
N GLU A 55 19.08 3.20 -25.98
CA GLU A 55 20.36 2.48 -25.82
C GLU A 55 20.15 0.96 -25.73
N TYR A 56 19.10 0.51 -25.05
CA TYR A 56 18.73 -0.90 -24.95
C TYR A 56 18.29 -1.48 -26.30
N LEU A 57 17.38 -0.82 -27.02
CA LEU A 57 16.89 -1.28 -28.32
C LEU A 57 17.99 -1.26 -29.40
N ASN A 58 18.92 -0.32 -29.31
CA ASN A 58 20.11 -0.29 -30.17
C ASN A 58 21.17 -1.35 -29.80
N GLY A 59 20.94 -2.14 -28.74
CA GLY A 59 21.80 -3.24 -28.33
C GLY A 59 23.08 -2.81 -27.61
N LYS A 60 23.18 -1.56 -27.13
CA LYS A 60 24.39 -1.05 -26.45
C LYS A 60 24.68 -1.77 -25.12
N TYR A 61 23.63 -2.28 -24.47
CA TYR A 61 23.74 -3.04 -23.22
C TYR A 61 23.90 -4.56 -23.46
N GLY A 62 24.10 -4.99 -24.70
CA GLY A 62 24.17 -6.40 -25.09
C GLY A 62 22.85 -6.92 -25.67
N THR A 63 22.76 -8.25 -25.82
CA THR A 63 21.57 -8.92 -26.35
C THR A 63 20.41 -8.88 -25.36
N ALA A 64 19.18 -9.02 -25.86
CA ALA A 64 17.96 -9.04 -25.03
C ALA A 64 18.01 -10.09 -23.90
N ASN A 65 18.69 -11.22 -24.12
CA ASN A 65 18.87 -12.28 -23.13
C ASN A 65 19.91 -11.92 -22.05
N GLN A 66 20.99 -11.22 -22.43
CA GLN A 66 22.02 -10.78 -21.48
C GLN A 66 21.50 -9.69 -20.53
N VAL A 67 20.70 -8.75 -21.05
CA VAL A 67 20.06 -7.71 -20.23
C VAL A 67 18.99 -8.31 -19.32
N GLY A 68 18.28 -9.33 -19.80
CA GLY A 68 17.20 -9.99 -19.08
C GLY A 68 15.89 -9.19 -19.06
N PRO A 69 14.79 -9.81 -18.58
CA PRO A 69 13.47 -9.18 -18.55
C PRO A 69 13.38 -8.05 -17.52
N TYR A 70 13.92 -8.23 -16.32
CA TYR A 70 13.83 -7.27 -15.22
C TYR A 70 14.56 -5.96 -15.53
N THR A 71 15.83 -6.03 -15.95
CA THR A 71 16.61 -4.84 -16.30
C THR A 71 16.02 -4.10 -17.48
N GLY A 72 15.62 -4.83 -18.54
CA GLY A 72 14.96 -4.23 -19.70
C GLY A 72 13.69 -3.48 -19.32
N SER A 73 12.92 -4.03 -18.36
CA SER A 73 11.71 -3.40 -17.85
C SER A 73 11.96 -2.07 -17.15
N LEU A 74 13.08 -1.92 -16.44
CA LEU A 74 13.44 -0.68 -15.75
C LEU A 74 13.55 0.49 -16.74
N PHE A 75 14.15 0.26 -17.91
CA PHE A 75 14.32 1.31 -18.91
C PHE A 75 12.98 1.87 -19.40
N PHE A 76 12.02 0.99 -19.70
CA PHE A 76 10.68 1.41 -20.09
C PHE A 76 9.90 2.04 -18.93
N SER A 77 10.10 1.55 -17.70
CA SER A 77 9.45 2.07 -16.51
C SER A 77 9.91 3.49 -16.18
N LEU A 78 11.20 3.79 -16.35
CA LEU A 78 11.76 5.13 -16.15
C LEU A 78 11.24 6.14 -17.17
N ASP A 79 11.05 5.72 -18.41
CA ASP A 79 10.42 6.57 -19.43
C ASP A 79 8.97 6.93 -19.05
N ARG A 80 8.17 5.96 -18.60
CA ARG A 80 6.82 6.21 -18.08
C ARG A 80 6.80 7.04 -16.80
N TYR A 81 7.76 6.81 -15.90
CA TYR A 81 7.90 7.57 -14.66
C TYR A 81 8.08 9.07 -14.96
N SER A 82 8.83 9.44 -16.00
CA SER A 82 8.98 10.84 -16.39
C SER A 82 7.67 11.54 -16.80
N ALA A 83 6.69 10.78 -17.30
CA ALA A 83 5.38 11.28 -17.72
C ALA A 83 4.31 11.23 -16.62
N LYS A 84 4.61 10.59 -15.47
CA LYS A 84 3.70 10.35 -14.36
C LYS A 84 2.90 11.59 -13.95
N ASP A 85 3.60 12.70 -13.70
CA ASP A 85 2.95 13.90 -13.16
C ASP A 85 2.03 14.57 -14.19
N LYS A 86 2.40 14.55 -15.48
CA LYS A 86 1.55 15.03 -16.58
C LYS A 86 0.29 14.17 -16.73
N ILE A 87 0.45 12.85 -16.61
CA ILE A 87 -0.69 11.92 -16.64
C ILE A 87 -1.62 12.19 -15.45
N GLN A 88 -1.06 12.30 -14.23
CA GLN A 88 -1.84 12.54 -13.02
C GLN A 88 -2.59 13.88 -13.09
N GLN A 89 -1.91 14.95 -13.51
CA GLN A 89 -2.50 16.27 -13.70
C GLN A 89 -3.69 16.22 -14.68
N ALA A 90 -3.52 15.58 -15.84
CA ALA A 90 -4.59 15.47 -16.82
C ALA A 90 -5.82 14.74 -16.26
N LEU A 91 -5.61 13.68 -15.47
CA LEU A 91 -6.70 12.95 -14.82
C LEU A 91 -7.41 13.78 -13.74
N ASP A 92 -6.66 14.58 -12.97
CA ASP A 92 -7.22 15.45 -11.93
C ASP A 92 -8.01 16.63 -12.52
N GLU A 93 -7.64 17.08 -13.72
CA GLU A 93 -8.37 18.06 -14.52
C GLU A 93 -9.64 17.49 -15.18
N GLY A 94 -9.90 16.19 -15.05
CA GLY A 94 -11.07 15.55 -15.65
C GLY A 94 -10.91 15.16 -17.12
N LYS A 95 -9.68 15.19 -17.66
CA LYS A 95 -9.39 14.87 -19.06
C LYS A 95 -9.32 13.37 -19.29
N VAL A 96 -9.43 12.96 -20.54
CA VAL A 96 -9.17 11.59 -20.98
C VAL A 96 -7.69 11.46 -21.31
N VAL A 97 -6.96 10.66 -20.54
CA VAL A 97 -5.60 10.27 -20.91
C VAL A 97 -5.69 9.05 -21.82
N LEU A 98 -5.15 9.18 -23.03
CA LEU A 98 -5.09 8.11 -24.01
C LEU A 98 -3.62 7.76 -24.30
N CYS A 99 -3.24 6.51 -24.10
CA CYS A 99 -1.88 6.04 -24.40
C CYS A 99 -1.85 5.02 -25.54
N ASN A 100 -0.88 5.18 -26.45
CA ASN A 100 -0.43 4.12 -27.34
C ASN A 100 0.70 3.37 -26.63
N ARG A 101 0.43 2.12 -26.21
CA ARG A 101 1.26 1.30 -25.32
C ARG A 101 1.43 1.88 -23.90
N PHE A 102 1.56 0.99 -22.93
CA PHE A 102 1.92 1.34 -21.56
C PHE A 102 2.62 0.16 -20.87
N THR A 103 2.32 -0.08 -19.59
CA THR A 103 2.84 -1.22 -18.81
C THR A 103 2.53 -2.58 -19.45
N GLY A 104 1.39 -2.73 -20.15
CA GLY A 104 1.00 -3.98 -20.81
C GLY A 104 1.97 -4.38 -21.92
N SER A 105 2.46 -3.41 -22.69
CA SER A 105 3.52 -3.66 -23.68
C SER A 105 4.82 -4.14 -23.04
N ASN A 106 5.18 -3.61 -21.88
CA ASN A 106 6.37 -4.04 -21.15
C ASN A 106 6.21 -5.48 -20.60
N MET A 107 5.04 -5.77 -20.02
CA MET A 107 4.67 -7.13 -19.61
C MET A 107 4.72 -8.11 -20.78
N ALA A 108 4.16 -7.74 -21.94
CA ALA A 108 4.11 -8.60 -23.11
C ALA A 108 5.51 -8.92 -23.66
N HIS A 109 6.29 -7.89 -23.99
CA HIS A 109 7.58 -8.03 -24.67
C HIS A 109 8.66 -8.67 -23.81
N GLN A 110 8.71 -8.35 -22.52
CA GLN A 110 9.67 -8.99 -21.61
C GLN A 110 9.15 -10.36 -21.13
N GLY A 111 7.82 -10.52 -21.04
CA GLY A 111 7.17 -11.79 -20.73
C GLY A 111 7.50 -12.90 -21.72
N THR A 112 7.81 -12.57 -22.98
CA THR A 112 8.28 -13.55 -23.98
C THR A 112 9.62 -14.19 -23.61
N LYS A 113 10.39 -13.65 -22.66
CA LYS A 113 11.68 -14.22 -22.23
C LYS A 113 11.52 -15.38 -21.25
N PHE A 114 10.33 -15.54 -20.67
CA PHE A 114 10.03 -16.66 -19.78
C PHE A 114 9.50 -17.86 -20.57
N ILE A 115 9.94 -19.06 -20.20
CA ILE A 115 9.43 -20.33 -20.74
C ILE A 115 8.31 -20.86 -19.85
N ASN A 116 8.49 -20.76 -18.52
CA ASN A 116 7.51 -21.18 -17.53
C ASN A 116 6.44 -20.10 -17.30
N SER A 117 5.16 -20.49 -17.36
CA SER A 117 4.02 -19.60 -17.17
C SER A 117 3.91 -19.02 -15.75
N GLU A 118 4.30 -19.77 -14.72
CA GLU A 118 4.29 -19.30 -13.33
C GLU A 118 5.40 -18.28 -13.07
N GLU A 119 6.61 -18.50 -13.61
CA GLU A 119 7.68 -17.49 -13.55
C GLU A 119 7.28 -16.20 -14.27
N ARG A 120 6.66 -16.34 -15.44
CA ARG A 120 6.11 -15.21 -16.19
C ARG A 120 5.05 -14.46 -15.39
N ARG A 121 4.16 -15.18 -14.70
CA ARG A 121 3.16 -14.59 -13.82
C ARG A 121 3.81 -13.84 -12.64
N GLY A 122 4.85 -14.43 -12.03
CA GLY A 122 5.66 -13.76 -11.01
C GLY A 122 6.28 -12.46 -11.52
N TYR A 123 6.80 -12.46 -12.74
CA TYR A 123 7.31 -11.26 -13.40
C TYR A 123 6.23 -10.18 -13.63
N PHE A 124 5.00 -10.56 -14.03
CA PHE A 124 3.91 -9.58 -14.16
C PHE A 124 3.59 -8.91 -12.83
N ILE A 125 3.51 -9.69 -11.74
CA ILE A 125 3.24 -9.17 -10.40
C ILE A 125 4.38 -8.23 -9.96
N TRP A 126 5.63 -8.60 -10.24
CA TRP A 126 6.78 -7.75 -9.97
C TRP A 126 6.71 -6.42 -10.73
N LEU A 127 6.42 -6.45 -12.04
CA LEU A 127 6.37 -5.23 -12.85
C LEU A 127 5.20 -4.33 -12.46
N ASP A 128 4.05 -4.92 -12.16
CA ASP A 128 2.88 -4.22 -11.63
C ASP A 128 3.23 -3.48 -10.33
N ASN A 129 3.90 -4.18 -9.40
CA ASN A 129 4.35 -3.58 -8.15
C ASN A 129 5.38 -2.46 -8.38
N LEU A 130 6.36 -2.68 -9.24
CA LEU A 130 7.36 -1.69 -9.60
C LEU A 130 6.71 -0.41 -10.15
N GLU A 131 5.90 -0.52 -11.20
CA GLU A 131 5.38 0.67 -11.90
C GLU A 131 4.29 1.38 -11.09
N PHE A 132 3.32 0.63 -10.56
CA PHE A 132 2.13 1.24 -9.96
C PHE A 132 2.29 1.50 -8.45
N GLN A 133 3.05 0.67 -7.73
CA GLN A 133 3.23 0.84 -6.28
C GLN A 133 4.51 1.60 -5.95
N MET A 134 5.67 1.15 -6.46
CA MET A 134 6.96 1.76 -6.12
C MET A 134 7.19 3.11 -6.83
N LEU A 135 7.02 3.14 -8.16
CA LEU A 135 7.18 4.37 -8.96
C LEU A 135 5.93 5.27 -8.88
N GLY A 136 4.78 4.70 -8.49
CA GLY A 136 3.52 5.41 -8.35
C GLY A 136 3.00 5.96 -9.67
N ILE A 137 3.33 5.33 -10.80
CA ILE A 137 2.78 5.67 -12.11
C ILE A 137 1.27 5.41 -12.05
N PRO A 138 0.39 6.30 -12.57
CA PRO A 138 -1.05 6.09 -12.52
C PRO A 138 -1.44 4.80 -13.23
N ARG A 139 -2.21 3.95 -12.54
CA ARG A 139 -2.80 2.76 -13.16
C ARG A 139 -3.91 3.17 -14.14
N PRO A 140 -3.91 2.66 -15.38
CA PRO A 140 -5.01 2.84 -16.32
C PRO A 140 -6.33 2.30 -15.77
N ASP A 141 -7.44 2.93 -16.12
CA ASP A 141 -8.76 2.36 -15.88
C ASP A 141 -8.98 1.14 -16.77
N ARG A 142 -8.45 1.17 -18.01
CA ARG A 142 -8.39 0.01 -18.90
C ARG A 142 -7.28 0.02 -19.93
N SER A 143 -6.73 -1.15 -20.18
CA SER A 143 -5.80 -1.43 -21.28
C SER A 143 -6.47 -2.33 -22.31
N ILE A 144 -6.77 -1.79 -23.49
CA ILE A 144 -7.45 -2.52 -24.56
C ILE A 144 -6.42 -3.17 -25.49
N VAL A 145 -6.37 -4.50 -25.48
CA VAL A 145 -5.47 -5.32 -26.29
C VAL A 145 -6.13 -5.63 -27.63
N LEU A 146 -5.61 -5.04 -28.71
CA LEU A 146 -5.99 -5.38 -30.08
C LEU A 146 -5.30 -6.68 -30.48
N ARG A 147 -6.06 -7.77 -30.47
CA ARG A 147 -5.55 -9.12 -30.75
C ARG A 147 -5.65 -9.42 -32.25
N VAL A 148 -4.50 -9.56 -32.90
CA VAL A 148 -4.36 -10.02 -34.29
C VAL A 148 -3.46 -11.26 -34.30
N PRO A 149 -3.85 -12.37 -34.95
CA PRO A 149 -2.99 -13.55 -35.13
C PRO A 149 -1.64 -13.18 -35.74
N ALA A 150 -0.58 -13.85 -35.33
CA ALA A 150 0.79 -13.49 -35.69
C ALA A 150 1.03 -13.49 -37.21
N GLU A 151 0.40 -14.42 -37.94
CA GLU A 151 0.53 -14.55 -39.39
C GLU A 151 -0.07 -13.34 -40.12
N VAL A 152 -1.21 -12.83 -39.63
CA VAL A 152 -1.87 -11.63 -40.16
C VAL A 152 -1.09 -10.37 -39.76
N ALA A 153 -0.60 -10.32 -38.53
CA ALA A 153 0.23 -9.23 -38.02
C ALA A 153 1.53 -9.08 -38.82
N GLN A 154 2.21 -10.20 -39.13
CA GLN A 154 3.43 -10.21 -39.92
C GLN A 154 3.21 -9.62 -41.33
N GLN A 155 2.13 -10.00 -42.02
CA GLN A 155 1.78 -9.44 -43.33
C GLN A 155 1.60 -7.92 -43.30
N LEU A 156 1.06 -7.38 -42.20
CA LEU A 156 0.86 -5.94 -42.01
C LEU A 156 2.16 -5.22 -41.64
N VAL A 157 3.08 -5.88 -40.94
CA VAL A 157 4.41 -5.34 -40.62
C VAL A 157 5.29 -5.28 -41.88
N ASP A 158 5.25 -6.31 -42.72
CA ASP A 158 6.03 -6.37 -43.96
C ASP A 158 5.65 -5.29 -44.99
N GLN A 159 4.46 -4.70 -44.85
CA GLN A 159 3.97 -3.58 -45.66
C GLN A 159 4.41 -2.20 -45.14
N LYS A 160 5.08 -2.11 -43.98
CA LYS A 160 5.54 -0.84 -43.38
C LYS A 160 6.97 -0.49 -43.78
N GLU A 161 7.25 0.80 -43.92
CA GLU A 161 8.61 1.34 -44.09
C GLU A 161 9.44 1.22 -42.80
N ALA A 162 10.77 1.29 -42.93
CA ALA A 162 11.70 1.19 -41.79
C ALA A 162 11.48 2.35 -40.78
N ARG A 163 11.56 2.04 -39.47
CA ARG A 163 11.37 3.03 -38.40
C ARG A 163 12.56 4.01 -38.31
N SER A 164 12.30 5.25 -37.92
CA SER A 164 13.27 6.36 -37.95
C SER A 164 14.34 6.37 -36.85
N TYR A 165 14.17 5.61 -35.76
CA TYR A 165 15.02 5.68 -34.56
C TYR A 165 16.05 4.55 -34.45
N THR A 166 16.16 3.68 -35.47
CA THR A 166 17.13 2.58 -35.51
C THR A 166 17.85 2.52 -36.86
N ASP A 167 19.18 2.41 -36.86
CA ASP A 167 19.98 2.17 -38.09
C ASP A 167 19.79 0.75 -38.67
N LYS A 168 19.04 -0.11 -37.99
CA LYS A 168 18.66 -1.44 -38.45
C LYS A 168 17.22 -1.43 -38.96
N LYS A 169 16.95 -2.19 -40.03
CA LYS A 169 15.59 -2.42 -40.56
C LYS A 169 14.62 -3.04 -39.52
N ARG A 170 15.12 -3.60 -38.40
CA ARG A 170 14.35 -4.34 -37.39
C ARG A 170 15.00 -4.16 -36.00
N ASP A 171 14.18 -4.03 -34.97
CA ASP A 171 14.59 -3.98 -33.55
C ASP A 171 14.96 -5.39 -33.02
N ILE A 172 15.73 -5.49 -31.93
CA ILE A 172 16.17 -6.74 -31.28
C ILE A 172 15.01 -7.62 -30.79
N HIS A 173 13.83 -7.03 -30.62
CA HIS A 173 12.60 -7.75 -30.28
C HIS A 173 11.85 -8.28 -31.52
N GLU A 174 12.04 -7.71 -32.71
CA GLU A 174 11.07 -7.83 -33.82
C GLU A 174 11.60 -8.62 -35.05
N ALA A 175 12.31 -9.73 -34.84
CA ALA A 175 12.97 -10.44 -35.95
C ALA A 175 12.35 -11.77 -36.39
N ASP A 176 11.28 -12.28 -35.77
CA ASP A 176 10.76 -13.64 -36.06
C ASP A 176 9.24 -13.77 -35.84
N LEU A 177 8.56 -14.50 -36.72
CA LEU A 177 7.17 -14.93 -36.56
C LEU A 177 6.96 -15.61 -35.19
N ALA A 178 7.95 -16.37 -34.74
CA ALA A 178 7.94 -17.01 -33.42
C ALA A 178 7.86 -16.00 -32.27
N HIS A 179 8.50 -14.83 -32.39
CA HIS A 179 8.42 -13.77 -31.38
C HIS A 179 7.04 -13.10 -31.36
N LEU A 180 6.44 -12.86 -32.54
CA LEU A 180 5.08 -12.32 -32.64
C LEU A 180 4.06 -13.31 -32.06
N GLN A 181 4.17 -14.60 -32.39
CA GLN A 181 3.33 -15.66 -31.81
C GLN A 181 3.41 -15.65 -30.29
N LYS A 182 4.63 -15.65 -29.74
CA LYS A 182 4.84 -15.60 -28.29
C LYS A 182 4.30 -14.32 -27.66
N SER A 183 4.43 -13.18 -28.34
CA SER A 183 3.86 -11.92 -27.85
C SER A 183 2.33 -11.93 -27.82
N VAL A 184 1.68 -12.53 -28.84
CA VAL A 184 0.22 -12.72 -28.85
C VAL A 184 -0.22 -13.60 -27.69
N GLU A 185 0.46 -14.74 -27.47
CA GLU A 185 0.19 -15.64 -26.34
C GLU A 185 0.31 -14.91 -25.00
N VAL A 186 1.36 -14.13 -24.81
CA VAL A 186 1.57 -13.38 -23.56
C VAL A 186 0.48 -12.31 -23.35
N TYR A 187 -0.01 -11.67 -24.41
CA TYR A 187 -1.16 -10.77 -24.31
C TYR A 187 -2.47 -11.51 -23.99
N ASP A 188 -2.67 -12.70 -24.55
CA ASP A 188 -3.81 -13.56 -24.21
C ASP A 188 -3.77 -13.97 -22.72
N ASP A 189 -2.59 -14.26 -22.18
CA ASP A 189 -2.39 -14.49 -20.75
C ASP A 189 -2.75 -13.26 -19.91
N LEU A 190 -2.29 -12.06 -20.30
CA LEU A 190 -2.62 -10.83 -19.57
C LEU A 190 -4.12 -10.59 -19.50
N CYS A 191 -4.84 -10.82 -20.61
CA CYS A 191 -6.29 -10.70 -20.65
C CYS A 191 -6.99 -11.74 -19.78
N SER A 192 -6.43 -12.94 -19.67
CA SER A 192 -7.00 -14.05 -18.91
C SER A 192 -6.73 -13.93 -17.40
N LEU A 193 -5.51 -13.55 -17.03
CA LEU A 193 -5.04 -13.44 -15.63
C LEU A 193 -5.52 -12.14 -14.98
N PHE A 194 -5.62 -11.06 -15.74
CA PHE A 194 -5.94 -9.72 -15.23
C PHE A 194 -7.14 -9.12 -16.00
N PRO A 195 -8.32 -9.79 -16.01
CA PRO A 195 -9.47 -9.37 -16.80
C PRO A 195 -10.08 -8.05 -16.30
N LYS A 196 -9.67 -7.53 -15.13
CA LYS A 196 -10.04 -6.21 -14.61
C LYS A 196 -9.21 -5.05 -15.19
N ASP A 197 -7.99 -5.34 -15.64
CA ASP A 197 -7.08 -4.36 -16.22
C ASP A 197 -7.03 -4.46 -17.76
N PHE A 198 -7.08 -5.68 -18.31
CA PHE A 198 -6.90 -5.94 -19.74
C PHE A 198 -8.19 -6.34 -20.48
N THR A 199 -8.49 -5.55 -21.50
CA THR A 199 -9.54 -5.58 -22.54
C THR A 199 -9.25 -6.33 -23.84
N ARG A 200 -9.54 -7.62 -24.06
CA ARG A 200 -9.26 -8.22 -25.39
C ARG A 200 -10.28 -7.81 -26.45
N ILE A 201 -9.81 -7.35 -27.61
CA ILE A 201 -10.60 -7.18 -28.84
C ILE A 201 -10.01 -8.06 -29.94
N ASP A 202 -10.73 -9.12 -30.31
CA ASP A 202 -10.39 -9.99 -31.43
C ASP A 202 -10.65 -9.26 -32.76
N CYS A 203 -9.58 -8.87 -33.45
CA CYS A 203 -9.63 -8.07 -34.68
C CYS A 203 -9.82 -8.92 -35.94
N VAL A 204 -9.77 -10.25 -35.82
CA VAL A 204 -10.02 -11.21 -36.91
C VAL A 204 -11.29 -12.00 -36.59
N ARG A 205 -12.24 -12.04 -37.53
CA ARG A 205 -13.47 -12.82 -37.42
C ARG A 205 -13.62 -13.70 -38.65
N SER A 206 -13.93 -14.98 -38.43
CA SER A 206 -14.08 -15.98 -39.50
C SER A 206 -12.88 -16.03 -40.46
N GLY A 207 -11.66 -15.88 -39.92
CA GLY A 207 -10.41 -15.89 -40.69
C GLY A 207 -10.10 -14.61 -41.47
N LYS A 208 -10.95 -13.57 -41.38
CA LYS A 208 -10.73 -12.29 -42.07
C LYS A 208 -10.49 -11.15 -41.08
N LEU A 209 -9.48 -10.32 -41.36
CA LEU A 209 -9.23 -9.09 -40.60
C LEU A 209 -10.43 -8.14 -40.76
N MET A 210 -10.95 -7.67 -39.63
CA MET A 210 -12.00 -6.66 -39.60
C MET A 210 -11.49 -5.34 -40.19
N SER A 211 -12.38 -4.57 -40.80
CA SER A 211 -12.02 -3.23 -41.27
C SER A 211 -11.70 -2.30 -40.10
N VAL A 212 -10.89 -1.28 -40.34
CA VAL A 212 -10.52 -0.27 -39.33
C VAL A 212 -11.75 0.34 -38.63
N PRO A 213 -12.84 0.74 -39.33
CA PRO A 213 -14.05 1.23 -38.67
C PRO A 213 -14.73 0.19 -37.78
N GLN A 214 -14.79 -1.07 -38.21
CA GLN A 214 -15.40 -2.15 -37.41
C GLN A 214 -14.63 -2.40 -36.11
N ILE A 215 -13.30 -2.41 -36.16
CA ILE A 215 -12.47 -2.54 -34.95
C ILE A 215 -12.68 -1.31 -34.05
N HIS A 216 -12.75 -0.13 -34.65
CA HIS A 216 -12.96 1.13 -33.95
C HIS A 216 -14.31 1.18 -33.21
N ASP A 217 -15.38 0.69 -33.82
CA ASP A 217 -16.70 0.65 -33.18
C ASP A 217 -16.74 -0.32 -31.99
N VAL A 218 -16.09 -1.47 -32.09
CA VAL A 218 -15.95 -2.40 -30.95
C VAL A 218 -15.13 -1.77 -29.83
N LEU A 219 -14.02 -1.10 -30.17
CA LEU A 219 -13.19 -0.35 -29.22
C LEU A 219 -14.01 0.75 -28.52
N TRP A 220 -14.79 1.51 -29.29
CA TRP A 220 -15.63 2.58 -28.76
C TRP A 220 -16.65 2.07 -27.75
N GLU A 221 -17.44 1.05 -28.13
CA GLU A 221 -18.45 0.49 -27.23
C GLU A 221 -17.83 -0.14 -25.96
N THR A 222 -16.59 -0.61 -26.05
CA THR A 222 -15.85 -1.16 -24.90
C THR A 222 -15.48 -0.08 -23.88
N ILE A 223 -15.04 1.10 -24.33
CA ILE A 223 -14.54 2.15 -23.43
C ILE A 223 -15.63 3.15 -22.99
N LYS A 224 -16.68 3.31 -23.79
CA LYS A 224 -17.75 4.31 -23.56
C LYS A 224 -18.33 4.30 -22.15
N PRO A 225 -18.55 3.16 -21.47
CA PRO A 225 -19.06 3.14 -20.09
C PRO A 225 -18.12 3.76 -19.05
N GLN A 226 -16.85 3.97 -19.38
CA GLN A 226 -15.80 4.45 -18.48
C GLN A 226 -15.51 5.95 -18.67
N LEU A 227 -16.08 6.56 -19.70
CA LEU A 227 -15.81 7.96 -20.03
C LEU A 227 -16.55 8.92 -19.06
N PRO A 228 -15.93 10.06 -18.71
CA PRO A 228 -16.58 11.07 -17.88
C PRO A 228 -17.79 11.71 -18.59
N LYS A 229 -18.68 12.37 -17.85
CA LYS A 229 -19.80 13.11 -18.47
C LYS A 229 -19.27 14.34 -19.23
N THR A 230 -19.81 14.63 -20.41
CA THR A 230 -19.40 15.78 -21.24
C THR A 230 -20.40 16.94 -21.13
N ASN A 231 -19.91 18.16 -21.41
CA ASN A 231 -20.69 19.41 -21.31
C ASN A 231 -21.15 19.95 -22.69
N ASN A 232 -21.35 19.07 -23.69
CA ASN A 232 -21.84 19.41 -25.04
C ASN A 232 -21.04 20.48 -25.82
N LYS A 233 -19.75 20.67 -25.52
CA LYS A 233 -18.80 21.43 -26.34
C LYS A 233 -17.79 20.47 -26.97
N ALA A 234 -17.29 20.79 -28.16
CA ALA A 234 -16.19 20.04 -28.77
C ALA A 234 -14.96 20.09 -27.86
N GLY A 235 -14.32 18.93 -27.67
CA GLY A 235 -13.13 18.80 -26.85
C GLY A 235 -11.86 19.16 -27.61
N SER A 236 -10.72 19.09 -26.93
CA SER A 236 -9.39 19.34 -27.50
C SER A 236 -8.53 18.08 -27.53
N ILE A 237 -7.50 18.05 -28.39
CA ILE A 237 -6.48 17.00 -28.41
C ILE A 237 -5.12 17.67 -28.16
N THR A 238 -4.36 17.15 -27.19
CA THR A 238 -3.02 17.65 -26.85
C THR A 238 -2.01 16.51 -26.82
N ASN A 239 -0.87 16.71 -27.48
CA ASN A 239 0.26 15.76 -27.48
C ASN A 239 1.29 16.19 -26.44
N ALA A 240 1.59 15.33 -25.46
CA ALA A 240 2.47 15.67 -24.34
C ALA A 240 3.98 15.69 -24.68
N SER A 241 4.36 15.26 -25.90
CA SER A 241 5.73 15.00 -26.37
C SER A 241 6.48 16.18 -27.00
N LYS A 242 5.99 17.43 -26.86
CA LYS A 242 6.75 18.65 -27.23
C LYS A 242 7.01 19.51 -25.98
N GLU A 243 8.26 19.62 -25.51
CA GLU A 243 8.66 20.46 -24.37
C GLU A 243 8.67 21.98 -24.71
N VAL A 244 8.68 22.97 -23.81
CA VAL A 244 9.46 23.27 -22.56
C VAL A 244 8.73 24.43 -21.80
N PRO A 245 8.99 24.86 -20.52
CA PRO A 245 9.72 24.31 -19.35
C PRO A 245 8.86 24.13 -18.08
N SER A 246 9.51 23.58 -17.05
CA SER A 246 9.22 23.67 -15.61
C SER A 246 8.31 24.83 -15.19
N ALA A 247 7.16 24.49 -14.61
CA ALA A 247 6.51 25.34 -13.62
C ALA A 247 6.55 24.57 -12.30
N ILE A 248 7.47 25.00 -11.43
CA ILE A 248 7.25 24.87 -9.99
C ILE A 248 5.93 25.57 -9.72
N ASP A 249 5.01 24.85 -9.11
CA ASP A 249 3.73 25.38 -8.63
C ASP A 249 3.99 26.58 -7.70
N THR A 250 3.81 27.80 -8.21
CA THR A 250 4.17 29.07 -7.55
C THR A 250 3.24 29.47 -6.41
N ASN A 251 2.44 28.54 -5.89
CA ASN A 251 1.66 28.76 -4.67
C ASN A 251 2.08 27.87 -3.48
N LYS A 252 3.20 27.15 -3.58
CA LYS A 252 3.78 26.42 -2.45
C LYS A 252 4.68 27.36 -1.64
N VAL A 253 4.41 27.49 -0.34
CA VAL A 253 5.36 28.14 0.58
C VAL A 253 6.65 27.33 0.55
N THR A 254 7.75 27.95 0.11
CA THR A 254 9.04 27.28 0.02
C THR A 254 9.76 27.42 1.37
N TYR A 255 9.88 26.32 2.12
CA TYR A 255 10.53 26.30 3.42
C TYR A 255 12.07 26.20 3.35
N VAL A 256 12.60 25.84 2.18
CA VAL A 256 14.03 25.73 1.91
C VAL A 256 14.40 26.39 0.58
N THR A 257 15.63 26.85 0.45
CA THR A 257 16.27 27.25 -0.81
C THR A 257 17.38 26.28 -1.16
N LYS A 258 17.73 26.18 -2.44
CA LYS A 258 18.85 25.37 -2.91
C LYS A 258 19.78 26.23 -3.75
N ASN A 259 21.06 26.29 -3.40
CA ASN A 259 22.05 27.05 -4.18
C ASN A 259 22.53 26.25 -5.40
N GLU A 260 23.31 26.90 -6.28
CA GLU A 260 23.84 26.29 -7.51
C GLU A 260 24.71 25.05 -7.26
N ASN A 261 25.30 24.95 -6.06
CA ASN A 261 26.10 23.79 -5.63
C ASN A 261 25.25 22.68 -5.00
N GLY A 262 23.92 22.83 -4.98
CA GLY A 262 22.99 21.86 -4.43
C GLY A 262 22.85 21.87 -2.91
N GLN A 263 23.43 22.86 -2.21
CA GLN A 263 23.30 22.99 -0.75
C GLN A 263 21.99 23.68 -0.38
N TYR A 264 21.37 23.19 0.69
CA TYR A 264 20.13 23.72 1.20
C TYR A 264 20.34 24.89 2.18
N GLY A 265 19.48 25.90 2.08
CA GLY A 265 19.29 26.96 3.06
C GLY A 265 17.85 26.95 3.61
N ILE A 266 17.65 27.37 4.84
CA ILE A 266 16.32 27.46 5.47
C ILE A 266 15.76 28.87 5.26
N THR A 267 14.51 28.99 4.81
CA THR A 267 13.83 30.29 4.64
C THR A 267 13.29 30.82 5.98
N ALA A 268 12.83 32.07 6.02
CA ALA A 268 12.22 32.62 7.23
C ALA A 268 10.95 31.84 7.62
N GLU A 269 10.18 31.40 6.62
CA GLU A 269 9.02 30.54 6.77
C GLU A 269 9.43 29.14 7.28
N GLY A 270 10.57 28.62 6.80
CA GLY A 270 11.18 27.39 7.31
C GLY A 270 11.55 27.48 8.78
N GLU A 271 12.17 28.58 9.21
CA GLU A 271 12.50 28.79 10.62
C GLU A 271 11.26 28.98 11.50
N ALA A 272 10.23 29.66 10.99
CA ALA A 272 8.96 29.76 11.68
C ALA A 272 8.32 28.37 11.87
N PHE A 273 8.35 27.53 10.83
CA PHE A 273 7.86 26.15 10.91
C PHE A 273 8.64 25.33 11.95
N LEU A 274 9.98 25.41 11.93
CA LEU A 274 10.83 24.64 12.85
C LEU A 274 10.67 25.08 14.30
N LYS A 275 10.38 26.35 14.56
CA LYS A 275 10.12 26.85 15.91
C LYS A 275 8.94 26.13 16.58
N ASP A 276 7.96 25.75 15.78
CA ASP A 276 6.79 25.00 16.24
C ASP A 276 7.02 23.49 16.17
N ALA A 277 7.86 22.99 15.25
CA ALA A 277 8.04 21.57 14.97
C ALA A 277 9.14 20.87 15.78
N VAL A 278 10.12 21.61 16.29
CA VAL A 278 11.22 21.07 17.09
C VAL A 278 11.55 21.96 18.28
N THR A 279 12.09 21.37 19.36
CA THR A 279 12.50 22.12 20.55
C THR A 279 13.69 23.05 20.33
N SER A 280 14.47 22.84 19.25
CA SER A 280 15.57 23.72 18.85
C SER A 280 15.81 23.67 17.34
N SER A 281 15.66 24.82 16.66
CA SER A 281 15.90 24.93 15.21
C SER A 281 17.39 25.05 14.83
N LYS A 282 18.27 25.30 15.80
CA LYS A 282 19.72 25.51 15.56
C LYS A 282 20.64 24.58 16.34
N GLY A 283 20.18 24.05 17.48
CA GLY A 283 20.98 23.15 18.30
C GLY A 283 21.19 21.79 17.64
N ASN A 284 22.24 21.08 18.05
CA ASN A 284 22.52 19.71 17.59
C ASN A 284 21.65 18.66 18.29
N VAL A 285 21.00 19.04 19.40
CA VAL A 285 20.09 18.19 20.17
C VAL A 285 18.74 18.88 20.21
N TYR A 286 17.72 18.17 19.72
CA TYR A 286 16.34 18.63 19.70
C TYR A 286 15.40 17.44 19.71
N ALA A 287 14.16 17.68 20.13
CA ALA A 287 13.06 16.73 20.06
C ALA A 287 11.98 17.30 19.13
N PHE A 288 11.18 16.41 18.54
CA PHE A 288 9.99 16.80 17.80
C PHE A 288 8.85 17.15 18.76
N THR A 289 8.04 18.11 18.35
CA THR A 289 6.80 18.47 19.04
C THR A 289 5.60 17.74 18.40
N ASP A 290 4.42 17.98 18.94
CA ASP A 290 3.13 17.48 18.42
C ASP A 290 2.72 18.10 17.08
N LYS A 291 3.43 19.14 16.61
CA LYS A 291 3.23 19.73 15.28
C LYS A 291 3.38 18.73 14.15
N LEU A 292 4.24 17.72 14.33
CA LEU A 292 4.47 16.63 13.39
C LEU A 292 3.91 15.33 13.97
N SER A 293 3.17 14.56 13.16
CA SER A 293 2.69 13.26 13.61
C SER A 293 3.87 12.28 13.77
N PRO A 294 3.78 11.30 14.70
CA PRO A 294 4.80 10.24 14.84
C PRO A 294 5.13 9.54 13.52
N VAL A 295 4.12 9.33 12.68
CA VAL A 295 4.27 8.74 11.34
C VAL A 295 5.11 9.64 10.42
N THR A 296 4.90 10.95 10.46
CA THR A 296 5.69 11.93 9.68
C THR A 296 7.15 11.96 10.14
N ILE A 297 7.36 11.93 11.46
CA ILE A 297 8.69 11.88 12.05
C ILE A 297 9.42 10.60 11.63
N ALA A 298 8.76 9.44 11.74
CA ALA A 298 9.30 8.15 11.33
C ALA A 298 9.66 8.12 9.83
N ALA A 299 8.80 8.65 8.97
CA ALA A 299 9.03 8.76 7.54
C ALA A 299 10.25 9.64 7.22
N ALA A 300 10.37 10.79 7.90
CA ALA A 300 11.52 11.68 7.75
C ALA A 300 12.83 11.03 8.27
N MET A 301 12.77 10.25 9.35
CA MET A 301 13.94 9.52 9.88
C MET A 301 14.38 8.39 8.93
N ALA A 302 13.42 7.66 8.36
CA ALA A 302 13.70 6.67 7.32
C ALA A 302 14.37 7.32 6.11
N ARG A 303 13.91 8.50 5.71
CA ARG A 303 14.49 9.29 4.61
C ARG A 303 15.91 9.78 4.92
N LEU A 304 16.14 10.26 6.15
CA LEU A 304 17.45 10.74 6.62
C LEU A 304 18.55 9.69 6.44
N SER A 305 18.24 8.40 6.63
CA SER A 305 19.23 7.31 6.47
C SER A 305 19.87 7.25 5.07
N ARG A 306 19.24 7.86 4.05
CA ARG A 306 19.68 7.86 2.65
C ARG A 306 19.94 9.27 2.12
N ARG A 307 20.01 10.27 3.00
CA ARG A 307 20.23 11.68 2.68
C ARG A 307 21.38 12.23 3.52
N ALA A 308 22.28 13.01 2.91
CA ALA A 308 23.44 13.58 3.59
C ALA A 308 23.14 14.87 4.38
N ASP A 309 21.90 15.35 4.34
CA ASP A 309 21.49 16.65 4.87
C ASP A 309 20.96 16.56 6.31
N ASP A 310 20.79 17.72 6.94
CA ASP A 310 20.14 17.86 8.25
C ASP A 310 18.69 17.33 8.22
N MET A 311 18.25 16.67 9.28
CA MET A 311 16.88 16.18 9.44
C MET A 311 15.83 17.30 9.39
N ARG A 312 16.16 18.51 9.85
CA ARG A 312 15.30 19.70 9.70
C ARG A 312 15.11 20.08 8.23
N ILE A 313 16.17 20.00 7.42
CA ILE A 313 16.07 20.21 5.97
C ILE A 313 15.19 19.14 5.34
N THR A 314 15.39 17.87 5.72
CA THR A 314 14.59 16.76 5.22
C THR A 314 13.09 16.99 5.48
N ILE A 315 12.75 17.43 6.68
CA ILE A 315 11.38 17.78 7.05
C ILE A 315 10.86 18.96 6.21
N LEU A 316 11.59 20.06 6.15
CA LEU A 316 11.10 21.27 5.46
C LEU A 316 10.94 21.07 3.95
N ASP A 317 11.87 20.33 3.33
CA ASP A 317 11.92 20.05 1.90
C ASP A 317 10.81 19.07 1.48
N GLU A 318 10.65 17.96 2.20
CA GLU A 318 9.81 16.84 1.77
C GLU A 318 8.49 16.69 2.55
N PHE A 319 8.42 17.14 3.81
CA PHE A 319 7.31 16.80 4.73
C PHE A 319 6.51 18.00 5.27
N ALA A 320 7.08 19.20 5.36
CA ALA A 320 6.42 20.37 5.96
C ALA A 320 5.17 20.81 5.19
N ASN A 321 5.19 20.62 3.86
CA ASN A 321 4.03 20.86 3.00
C ASN A 321 2.97 19.74 3.05
N ALA A 322 3.33 18.56 3.56
CA ALA A 322 2.44 17.40 3.70
C ALA A 322 1.94 17.21 5.14
N ALA A 323 2.38 18.04 6.10
CA ALA A 323 2.01 17.98 7.50
C ALA A 323 0.47 18.02 7.65
N GLY A 324 -0.12 16.84 7.92
CA GLY A 324 -1.55 16.63 8.10
C GLY A 324 -2.38 16.32 6.85
N LYS A 325 -1.80 16.04 5.67
CA LYS A 325 -2.59 15.88 4.42
C LYS A 325 -2.26 14.73 3.47
N ASP A 326 -1.35 13.81 3.78
CA ASP A 326 -1.17 12.66 2.88
C ASP A 326 -0.71 11.38 3.61
N GLU A 327 -1.67 10.72 4.26
CA GLU A 327 -1.49 9.44 4.94
C GLU A 327 -0.94 8.36 3.98
N LYS A 328 -1.25 8.45 2.68
CA LYS A 328 -0.74 7.54 1.65
C LYS A 328 0.72 7.81 1.29
N LEU A 329 1.16 9.07 1.27
CA LEU A 329 2.58 9.40 1.10
C LEU A 329 3.40 8.88 2.29
N LEU A 330 2.90 9.08 3.51
CA LEU A 330 3.54 8.62 4.74
C LEU A 330 3.61 7.09 4.84
N GLN A 331 2.52 6.40 4.50
CA GLN A 331 2.48 4.94 4.45
C GLN A 331 3.41 4.41 3.35
N ARG A 332 3.49 5.06 2.17
CA ARG A 332 4.47 4.71 1.14
C ARG A 332 5.91 4.88 1.62
N VAL A 333 6.23 5.91 2.40
CA VAL A 333 7.59 6.12 2.93
C VAL A 333 7.93 5.14 4.07
N ILE A 334 6.94 4.59 4.76
CA ILE A 334 7.19 3.54 5.76
C ILE A 334 7.31 2.17 5.06
N THR A 335 6.41 1.86 4.13
CA THR A 335 6.36 0.57 3.42
C THR A 335 7.45 0.41 2.36
N ALA A 336 7.79 1.46 1.59
CA ALA A 336 8.79 1.37 0.52
C ALA A 336 10.24 1.33 1.03
N TYR A 337 10.47 1.81 2.26
CA TYR A 337 11.81 1.89 2.83
C TYR A 337 12.15 0.69 3.70
N GLY A 338 11.13 -0.10 4.11
CA GLY A 338 11.15 -1.57 4.13
C GLY A 338 12.25 -2.25 4.96
N ASP A 339 12.85 -1.53 5.89
CA ASP A 339 13.82 -2.05 6.83
C ASP A 339 13.09 -2.26 8.16
N ASP A 340 13.31 -3.40 8.82
CA ASP A 340 12.69 -3.75 10.10
C ASP A 340 12.84 -2.63 11.14
N SER A 341 13.93 -1.87 11.05
CA SER A 341 14.22 -0.71 11.89
C SER A 341 13.23 0.46 11.74
N VAL A 342 12.62 0.65 10.57
CA VAL A 342 11.63 1.71 10.33
C VAL A 342 10.30 1.37 11.03
N GLN A 343 9.94 0.08 11.08
CA GLN A 343 8.72 -0.38 11.77
C GLN A 343 8.80 -0.18 13.30
N GLN A 344 9.99 0.04 13.85
CA GLN A 344 10.18 0.36 15.27
C GLN A 344 9.86 1.82 15.62
N LEU A 345 9.83 2.71 14.63
CA LEU A 345 9.69 4.15 14.83
C LEU A 345 8.24 4.60 15.10
N VAL A 346 7.27 3.71 14.85
CA VAL A 346 5.85 3.93 15.13
C VAL A 346 5.32 2.78 15.97
N GLY A 347 4.48 3.11 16.96
CA GLY A 347 3.82 2.13 17.81
C GLY A 347 2.31 2.31 17.85
N GLN A 348 1.62 1.23 18.23
CA GLN A 348 0.17 1.14 18.28
C GLN A 348 -0.28 0.72 19.67
N HIS A 349 -1.39 1.29 20.12
CA HIS A 349 -2.10 0.85 21.32
C HIS A 349 -3.13 -0.21 20.91
N VAL A 350 -3.08 -1.36 21.57
CA VAL A 350 -3.98 -2.51 21.37
C VAL A 350 -4.56 -2.89 22.73
N VAL A 351 -5.82 -3.30 22.76
CA VAL A 351 -6.48 -3.79 23.97
C VAL A 351 -7.01 -5.19 23.70
N VAL A 352 -6.63 -6.14 24.54
CA VAL A 352 -7.21 -7.49 24.54
C VAL A 352 -8.09 -7.63 25.77
N GLU A 353 -9.40 -7.61 25.57
CA GLU A 353 -10.38 -7.84 26.62
C GLU A 353 -10.73 -9.33 26.74
N GLY A 354 -11.10 -9.77 27.94
CA GLY A 354 -11.58 -11.14 28.15
C GLY A 354 -10.50 -12.22 28.02
N ALA A 355 -9.22 -11.86 28.08
CA ALA A 355 -8.11 -12.80 27.99
C ALA A 355 -7.94 -13.58 29.30
N SER A 356 -7.91 -14.91 29.24
CA SER A 356 -7.56 -15.73 30.41
C SER A 356 -6.19 -15.36 30.97
N ASN A 357 -5.96 -15.58 32.28
CA ASN A 357 -4.63 -15.37 32.87
C ASN A 357 -3.53 -16.20 32.17
N LEU A 358 -3.88 -17.32 31.54
CA LEU A 358 -2.92 -18.08 30.72
C LEU A 358 -2.55 -17.30 29.45
N LEU A 359 -3.55 -16.74 28.75
CA LEU A 359 -3.33 -15.89 27.60
C LEU A 359 -2.60 -14.58 27.96
N THR A 360 -2.88 -13.95 29.10
CA THR A 360 -2.20 -12.70 29.47
C THR A 360 -0.69 -12.88 29.58
N LYS A 361 -0.21 -14.01 30.11
CA LYS A 361 1.23 -14.31 30.14
C LYS A 361 1.86 -14.53 28.76
N LYS A 362 1.06 -14.87 27.74
CA LYS A 362 1.50 -14.96 26.34
C LYS A 362 1.51 -13.58 25.67
N LEU A 363 0.50 -12.75 25.95
CA LEU A 363 0.43 -11.38 25.47
C LEU A 363 1.60 -10.53 25.98
N GLU A 364 1.95 -10.70 27.26
CA GLU A 364 3.02 -9.98 27.96
C GLU A 364 4.43 -10.55 27.71
N TRP A 365 4.60 -11.41 26.70
CA TRP A 365 5.87 -12.09 26.45
C TRP A 365 6.95 -11.19 25.83
N GLY A 366 6.55 -10.22 24.99
CA GLY A 366 7.45 -9.37 24.22
C GLY A 366 8.13 -8.30 25.06
N ARG A 367 9.46 -8.17 24.99
CA ARG A 367 10.20 -7.16 25.77
C ARG A 367 10.25 -5.76 25.13
N LEU A 368 9.81 -5.64 23.87
CA LEU A 368 9.75 -4.39 23.10
C LEU A 368 8.32 -3.84 23.03
N ALA A 369 7.62 -3.93 24.15
CA ALA A 369 6.25 -3.48 24.34
C ALA A 369 6.05 -3.01 25.79
N ALA A 370 5.03 -2.19 26.00
CA ALA A 370 4.54 -1.81 27.32
C ALA A 370 3.17 -2.45 27.55
N TYR A 371 2.95 -2.93 28.78
CA TYR A 371 1.76 -3.67 29.14
C TYR A 371 1.07 -3.05 30.36
N LEU A 372 -0.25 -3.10 30.35
CA LEU A 372 -1.08 -2.76 31.50
C LEU A 372 -2.23 -3.75 31.63
N GLU A 373 -2.07 -4.72 32.54
CA GLU A 373 -3.10 -5.71 32.87
C GLU A 373 -4.02 -5.21 34.01
N GLN A 374 -5.32 -5.53 33.95
CA GLN A 374 -6.21 -5.38 35.10
C GLN A 374 -5.68 -6.16 36.31
N SER A 375 -5.40 -5.44 37.39
CA SER A 375 -4.74 -6.05 38.55
C SER A 375 -5.69 -6.78 39.48
N THR A 376 -5.47 -8.08 39.64
CA THR A 376 -6.11 -8.92 40.68
C THR A 376 -5.79 -8.47 42.11
N ARG A 377 -4.83 -7.54 42.30
CA ARG A 377 -4.44 -7.00 43.61
C ARG A 377 -5.28 -5.81 44.05
N TYR A 378 -6.01 -5.15 43.16
CA TYR A 378 -6.68 -3.87 43.48
C TYR A 378 -8.18 -3.87 43.31
N ILE A 379 -8.73 -4.75 42.47
CA ILE A 379 -10.16 -4.84 42.18
C ILE A 379 -10.70 -6.21 42.55
N TYR A 380 -12.00 -6.28 42.79
CA TYR A 380 -12.67 -7.56 42.99
C TYR A 380 -12.96 -8.23 41.65
N PHE A 381 -12.72 -9.53 41.59
CA PHE A 381 -13.05 -10.38 40.45
C PHE A 381 -14.36 -11.17 40.64
N ASP A 382 -15.20 -10.72 41.59
CA ASP A 382 -16.45 -11.36 42.02
C ASP A 382 -17.71 -10.82 41.34
N GLN A 383 -17.57 -9.95 40.34
CA GLN A 383 -18.70 -9.37 39.63
C GLN A 383 -19.15 -10.31 38.51
N LYS A 384 -20.48 -10.46 38.40
CA LYS A 384 -21.13 -11.19 37.31
C LYS A 384 -21.53 -10.22 36.21
N ASP A 385 -21.54 -10.71 34.97
CA ASP A 385 -22.07 -9.97 33.82
C ASP A 385 -23.60 -9.91 33.83
N ILE A 386 -24.18 -9.32 32.77
CA ILE A 386 -25.64 -9.19 32.62
C ILE A 386 -26.37 -10.54 32.54
N ASP A 387 -25.66 -11.58 32.11
CA ASP A 387 -26.18 -12.94 31.98
C ASP A 387 -25.95 -13.77 33.24
N GLY A 388 -25.37 -13.18 34.29
CA GLY A 388 -25.13 -13.82 35.58
C GLY A 388 -23.88 -14.70 35.64
N ASN A 389 -22.97 -14.58 34.66
CA ASN A 389 -21.76 -15.39 34.58
C ASN A 389 -20.56 -14.67 35.22
N TYR A 390 -19.68 -15.44 35.84
CA TYR A 390 -18.37 -14.94 36.25
C TYR A 390 -17.42 -14.85 35.06
N ARG A 391 -16.41 -13.98 35.19
CA ARG A 391 -15.40 -13.73 34.16
C ARG A 391 -14.30 -14.79 34.13
N TYR A 392 -14.63 -15.98 33.64
CA TYR A 392 -13.64 -17.01 33.29
C TYR A 392 -13.78 -17.50 31.85
N TYR A 393 -12.69 -18.05 31.31
CA TYR A 393 -12.64 -18.66 29.99
C TYR A 393 -13.18 -20.09 30.04
N VAL A 394 -13.98 -20.46 29.04
CA VAL A 394 -14.49 -21.81 28.86
C VAL A 394 -14.02 -22.28 27.48
N PRO A 395 -13.17 -23.33 27.38
CA PRO A 395 -12.72 -23.83 26.09
C PRO A 395 -13.90 -24.26 25.20
N ASN A 396 -13.84 -23.91 23.92
CA ASN A 396 -14.94 -24.14 22.97
C ASN A 396 -15.07 -25.60 22.54
N ASP A 397 -14.00 -26.38 22.68
CA ASP A 397 -13.86 -27.78 22.28
C ASP A 397 -14.30 -28.79 23.35
N LEU A 398 -14.73 -28.34 24.53
CA LEU A 398 -15.30 -29.21 25.56
C LEU A 398 -16.64 -29.80 25.10
N ASP A 399 -16.79 -31.12 25.24
CA ASP A 399 -18.08 -31.79 25.10
C ASP A 399 -19.08 -31.31 26.16
N THR A 400 -20.38 -31.50 25.91
CA THR A 400 -21.46 -30.97 26.75
C THR A 400 -21.34 -31.39 28.23
N LYS A 401 -20.93 -32.63 28.51
CA LYS A 401 -20.83 -33.13 29.89
C LYS A 401 -19.62 -32.54 30.60
N THR A 402 -18.48 -32.49 29.93
CA THR A 402 -17.26 -31.89 30.46
C THR A 402 -17.43 -30.39 30.67
N ARG A 403 -18.07 -29.69 29.72
CA ARG A 403 -18.41 -28.27 29.84
C ARG A 403 -19.27 -27.97 31.06
N ALA A 404 -20.34 -28.73 31.28
CA ALA A 404 -21.21 -28.55 32.44
C ALA A 404 -20.45 -28.76 33.76
N THR A 405 -19.58 -29.77 33.81
CA THR A 405 -18.72 -30.06 34.97
C THR A 405 -17.73 -28.93 35.22
N TYR A 406 -17.08 -28.44 34.16
CA TYR A 406 -16.13 -27.33 34.21
C TYR A 406 -16.77 -26.05 34.75
N VAL A 407 -17.92 -25.66 34.18
CA VAL A 407 -18.69 -24.47 34.61
C VAL A 407 -19.09 -24.59 36.07
N HIS A 408 -19.62 -25.74 36.49
CA HIS A 408 -20.01 -25.98 37.89
C HIS A 408 -18.86 -25.74 38.88
N PHE A 409 -17.67 -26.29 38.60
CA PHE A 409 -16.53 -26.11 39.49
C PHE A 409 -15.92 -24.70 39.41
N MET A 410 -15.93 -24.05 38.24
CA MET A 410 -15.49 -22.67 38.11
C MET A 410 -16.38 -21.71 38.90
N ASP A 411 -17.71 -21.85 38.79
CA ASP A 411 -18.65 -21.07 39.60
C ASP A 411 -18.41 -21.26 41.10
N ALA A 412 -18.22 -22.50 41.55
CA ALA A 412 -17.93 -22.79 42.95
C ALA A 412 -16.63 -22.13 43.44
N ILE A 413 -15.59 -22.09 42.61
CA ILE A 413 -14.33 -21.40 42.94
C ILE A 413 -14.53 -19.88 43.03
N PHE A 414 -15.29 -19.29 42.10
CA PHE A 414 -15.57 -17.85 42.13
C PHE A 414 -16.48 -17.44 43.30
N ASP A 415 -17.46 -18.28 43.65
CA ASP A 415 -18.28 -18.08 44.85
C ASP A 415 -17.43 -18.11 46.13
N LEU A 416 -16.48 -19.05 46.22
CA LEU A 416 -15.53 -19.12 47.32
C LEU A 416 -14.65 -17.85 47.37
N TYR A 417 -14.08 -17.43 46.24
CA TYR A 417 -13.31 -16.19 46.15
C TYR A 417 -14.14 -14.97 46.59
N SER A 418 -15.39 -14.88 46.15
CA SER A 418 -16.32 -13.79 46.48
C SER A 418 -16.54 -13.68 47.99
N SER A 419 -16.82 -14.80 48.67
CA SER A 419 -16.95 -14.83 50.13
C SER A 419 -15.64 -14.39 50.81
N MET A 420 -14.53 -15.02 50.42
CA MET A 420 -13.22 -14.78 51.04
C MET A 420 -12.75 -13.33 50.90
N VAL A 421 -12.86 -12.74 49.73
CA VAL A 421 -12.34 -11.38 49.48
C VAL A 421 -13.14 -10.32 50.24
N ARG A 422 -14.47 -10.51 50.38
CA ARG A 422 -15.35 -9.58 51.10
C ARG A 422 -15.20 -9.69 52.61
N GLU A 423 -15.13 -10.91 53.13
CA GLU A 423 -14.88 -11.17 54.54
C GLU A 423 -13.50 -10.66 54.96
N LEU A 424 -12.47 -10.95 54.16
CA LEU A 424 -11.12 -10.49 54.45
C LEU A 424 -10.99 -8.97 54.35
N THR A 425 -11.65 -8.33 53.38
CA THR A 425 -11.69 -6.86 53.34
C THR A 425 -12.32 -6.28 54.61
N SER A 426 -13.43 -6.86 55.06
CA SER A 426 -14.10 -6.45 56.29
C SER A 426 -13.21 -6.67 57.52
N TYR A 427 -12.50 -7.80 57.57
CA TYR A 427 -11.52 -8.11 58.61
C TYR A 427 -10.36 -7.10 58.62
N VAL A 428 -9.72 -6.84 57.48
CA VAL A 428 -8.61 -5.88 57.35
C VAL A 428 -9.05 -4.49 57.81
N ARG A 429 -10.25 -4.04 57.40
CA ARG A 429 -10.80 -2.75 57.81
C ARG A 429 -11.07 -2.68 59.31
N LYS A 430 -11.68 -3.73 59.87
CA LYS A 430 -11.99 -3.82 61.31
C LYS A 430 -10.73 -3.81 62.18
N ASN A 431 -9.63 -4.38 61.69
CA ASN A 431 -8.35 -4.46 62.39
C ASN A 431 -7.36 -3.37 61.96
N SER A 432 -7.83 -2.33 61.25
CA SER A 432 -6.96 -1.22 60.85
C SER A 432 -6.71 -0.27 62.03
N ASN A 433 -5.44 0.12 62.21
CA ASN A 433 -5.04 1.11 63.23
C ASN A 433 -5.22 2.57 62.77
N VAL A 434 -5.73 2.79 61.56
CA VAL A 434 -5.94 4.15 61.02
C VAL A 434 -7.13 4.82 61.71
N PRO A 435 -6.97 6.03 62.28
CA PRO A 435 -8.05 6.75 62.95
C PRO A 435 -9.28 6.93 62.04
N LYS A 436 -10.49 6.82 62.60
CA LYS A 436 -11.74 6.92 61.82
C LYS A 436 -11.85 8.21 61.00
N ALA A 437 -11.29 9.32 61.49
CA ALA A 437 -11.29 10.61 60.79
C ALA A 437 -10.41 10.61 59.52
N GLU A 438 -9.47 9.68 59.41
CA GLU A 438 -8.51 9.53 58.30
C GLU A 438 -8.87 8.34 57.37
N GLN A 439 -10.01 7.69 57.60
CA GLN A 439 -10.48 6.56 56.78
C GLN A 439 -11.15 7.05 55.49
N ASP A 440 -10.36 7.69 54.65
CA ASP A 440 -10.77 8.24 53.36
C ASP A 440 -10.81 7.19 52.24
N VAL A 441 -10.99 7.64 51.01
CA VAL A 441 -11.04 6.79 49.80
C VAL A 441 -9.72 6.04 49.58
N ALA A 442 -8.57 6.65 49.91
CA ALA A 442 -7.27 6.00 49.77
C ALA A 442 -7.12 4.84 50.76
N TRP A 443 -7.54 5.03 52.01
CA TRP A 443 -7.60 3.95 53.00
C TRP A 443 -8.54 2.81 52.56
N GLN A 444 -9.72 3.14 52.02
CA GLN A 444 -10.64 2.13 51.51
C GLN A 444 -10.04 1.32 50.36
N GLY A 445 -9.28 1.98 49.48
CA GLY A 445 -8.53 1.34 48.39
C GLY A 445 -7.40 0.45 48.90
N ALA A 446 -6.60 0.94 49.85
CA ALA A 446 -5.48 0.19 50.42
C ALA A 446 -5.93 -1.07 51.17
N THR A 447 -6.98 -0.97 51.99
CA THR A 447 -7.54 -2.12 52.73
C THR A 447 -8.16 -3.16 51.80
N ARG A 448 -8.84 -2.72 50.72
CA ARG A 448 -9.29 -3.61 49.65
C ARG A 448 -8.11 -4.32 48.98
N ALA A 449 -7.05 -3.57 48.67
CA ALA A 449 -5.89 -4.12 47.97
C ALA A 449 -5.19 -5.22 48.79
N GLN A 450 -5.05 -5.03 50.10
CA GLN A 450 -4.50 -6.06 51.00
C GLN A 450 -5.31 -7.35 50.98
N ALA A 451 -6.65 -7.24 51.01
CA ALA A 451 -7.51 -8.41 50.95
C ALA A 451 -7.44 -9.11 49.59
N CYS A 452 -7.53 -8.36 48.49
CA CYS A 452 -7.38 -8.88 47.13
C CYS A 452 -6.03 -9.60 46.94
N ASP A 453 -4.91 -8.99 47.36
CA ASP A 453 -3.58 -9.57 47.21
C ASP A 453 -3.41 -10.87 48.00
N ALA A 454 -4.07 -11.00 49.15
CA ALA A 454 -4.02 -12.19 49.98
C ALA A 454 -4.84 -13.37 49.44
N VAL A 455 -5.98 -13.12 48.77
CA VAL A 455 -6.89 -14.18 48.29
C VAL A 455 -6.81 -14.44 46.79
N ARG A 456 -6.02 -13.68 46.04
CA ARG A 456 -5.92 -13.83 44.57
C ARG A 456 -5.47 -15.21 44.10
N SER A 457 -4.83 -16.00 44.95
CA SER A 457 -4.44 -17.40 44.64
C SER A 457 -5.64 -18.35 44.48
N VAL A 458 -6.82 -17.95 44.96
CA VAL A 458 -8.07 -18.70 44.75
C VAL A 458 -8.58 -18.55 43.32
N LEU A 459 -8.27 -17.44 42.64
CA LEU A 459 -8.71 -17.21 41.27
C LEU A 459 -8.05 -18.23 40.32
N PRO A 460 -8.82 -18.94 39.50
CA PRO A 460 -8.28 -19.94 38.59
C PRO A 460 -7.49 -19.28 37.46
N VAL A 461 -6.61 -20.03 36.80
CA VAL A 461 -5.88 -19.56 35.59
C VAL A 461 -6.82 -19.22 34.41
N ALA A 462 -8.05 -19.71 34.45
CA ALA A 462 -9.10 -19.36 33.49
C ALA A 462 -9.71 -17.97 33.73
N THR A 463 -9.41 -17.31 34.85
CA THR A 463 -9.91 -15.96 35.14
C THR A 463 -9.55 -15.01 34.01
N LYS A 464 -10.54 -14.27 33.52
CA LYS A 464 -10.39 -13.31 32.43
C LYS A 464 -10.01 -11.94 32.95
N SER A 465 -9.07 -11.31 32.25
CA SER A 465 -8.55 -9.99 32.51
C SER A 465 -8.59 -9.14 31.22
N THR A 466 -8.13 -7.90 31.33
CA THR A 466 -7.93 -7.01 30.20
C THR A 466 -6.48 -6.57 30.18
N VAL A 467 -5.85 -6.65 29.01
CA VAL A 467 -4.46 -6.24 28.81
C VAL A 467 -4.42 -5.13 27.78
N GLY A 468 -3.98 -3.94 28.20
CA GLY A 468 -3.55 -2.88 27.30
C GLY A 468 -2.10 -3.11 26.87
N ILE A 469 -1.81 -2.93 25.59
CA ILE A 469 -0.50 -3.16 24.97
C ILE A 469 -0.15 -1.91 24.17
N TYR A 470 1.05 -1.36 24.36
CA TYR A 470 1.66 -0.42 23.43
C TYR A 470 2.93 -1.04 22.86
N ALA A 471 3.00 -1.21 21.55
CA ALA A 471 4.11 -1.90 20.90
C ALA A 471 4.38 -1.33 19.51
N SER A 472 5.62 -1.43 19.05
CA SER A 472 5.97 -1.11 17.66
C SER A 472 5.36 -2.10 16.67
N GLY A 473 5.33 -1.75 15.38
CA GLY A 473 4.86 -2.66 14.33
C GLY A 473 5.60 -4.01 14.36
N GLN A 474 6.94 -3.97 14.48
CA GLN A 474 7.77 -5.17 14.56
C GLN A 474 7.46 -6.01 15.83
N ALA A 475 7.26 -5.35 16.97
CA ALA A 475 6.96 -6.06 18.22
C ALA A 475 5.57 -6.71 18.18
N LEU A 476 4.58 -6.07 17.55
CA LEU A 476 3.26 -6.64 17.31
C LEU A 476 3.31 -7.81 16.33
N GLU A 477 4.07 -7.69 15.23
CA GLU A 477 4.28 -8.78 14.29
C GLU A 477 4.86 -10.01 15.00
N SER A 478 5.89 -9.82 15.83
CA SER A 478 6.48 -10.88 16.64
C SER A 478 5.49 -11.50 17.62
N LEU A 479 4.65 -10.69 18.28
CA LEU A 479 3.61 -11.17 19.18
C LEU A 479 2.57 -12.02 18.42
N ILE A 480 2.10 -11.55 17.27
CA ILE A 480 1.13 -12.26 16.42
C ILE A 480 1.70 -13.61 15.99
N MET A 481 2.94 -13.64 15.50
CA MET A 481 3.62 -14.90 15.15
C MET A 481 3.72 -15.85 16.33
N HIS A 482 4.01 -15.34 17.53
CA HIS A 482 4.07 -16.15 18.75
C HIS A 482 2.71 -16.77 19.10
N LEU A 483 1.64 -15.97 19.06
CA LEU A 483 0.28 -16.41 19.37
C LEU A 483 -0.26 -17.43 18.36
N LEU A 484 -0.04 -17.20 17.06
CA LEU A 484 -0.46 -18.11 16.00
C LEU A 484 0.27 -19.46 16.05
N SER A 485 1.49 -19.48 16.59
CA SER A 485 2.30 -20.69 16.74
C SER A 485 1.99 -21.45 18.04
N ASP A 486 1.18 -20.88 18.95
CA ASP A 486 0.90 -21.48 20.25
C ASP A 486 -0.08 -22.66 20.16
N GLU A 487 0.00 -23.61 21.08
CA GLU A 487 -0.94 -24.75 21.14
C GLU A 487 -2.32 -24.35 21.68
N LEU A 488 -2.40 -23.29 22.49
CA LEU A 488 -3.64 -22.84 23.11
C LEU A 488 -4.61 -22.27 22.06
N PRO A 489 -5.83 -22.82 21.92
CA PRO A 489 -6.81 -22.31 20.96
C PRO A 489 -7.16 -20.84 21.17
N GLU A 490 -7.25 -20.39 22.42
CA GLU A 490 -7.49 -18.98 22.79
C GLU A 490 -6.38 -18.05 22.26
N ALA A 491 -5.12 -18.48 22.35
CA ALA A 491 -4.00 -17.69 21.84
C ALA A 491 -4.03 -17.58 20.32
N LYS A 492 -4.28 -18.68 19.61
CA LYS A 492 -4.42 -18.68 18.15
C LYS A 492 -5.55 -17.78 17.67
N GLU A 493 -6.71 -17.87 18.32
CA GLU A 493 -7.88 -17.04 17.99
C GLU A 493 -7.55 -15.54 18.15
N VAL A 494 -6.96 -15.15 19.27
CA VAL A 494 -6.53 -13.75 19.49
C VAL A 494 -5.44 -13.34 18.50
N GLY A 495 -4.49 -14.23 18.18
CA GLY A 495 -3.48 -13.99 17.15
C GLY A 495 -4.10 -13.72 15.77
N HIS A 496 -5.17 -14.44 15.41
CA HIS A 496 -5.91 -14.20 14.17
C HIS A 496 -6.67 -12.87 14.21
N GLN A 497 -7.33 -12.54 15.32
CA GLN A 497 -8.04 -11.27 15.47
C GLN A 497 -7.08 -10.08 15.36
N LEU A 498 -5.92 -10.15 16.02
CA LEU A 498 -4.87 -9.12 15.93
C LEU A 498 -4.30 -8.96 14.51
N LEU A 499 -4.38 -10.00 13.67
CA LEU A 499 -3.93 -9.96 12.28
C LEU A 499 -5.00 -9.41 11.31
N VAL A 500 -6.27 -9.74 11.54
CA VAL A 500 -7.40 -9.49 10.63
C VAL A 500 -8.10 -8.16 10.88
N ASP A 501 -8.05 -7.62 12.09
CA ASP A 501 -8.48 -6.26 12.40
C ASP A 501 -7.25 -5.33 12.35
N PRO A 502 -6.79 -4.90 11.15
CA PRO A 502 -5.74 -3.90 11.09
C PRO A 502 -6.29 -2.61 11.68
N VAL A 503 -5.59 -2.12 12.70
CA VAL A 503 -5.71 -0.74 13.17
C VAL A 503 -5.29 0.23 12.06
#